data_AF-A0A661NFK4-F1
#
_entry.id   AF-A0A661NFK4-F1
#
_cell.length_a   1.000
_cell.length_b   1.000
_cell.length_c   1.000
_cell.angle_alpha   90.00
_cell.angle_beta   90.00
_cell.angle_gamma   90.00
#
_symmetry.space_group_name_H-M   'P 1'
#
loop_
_entity.id
_entity.type
_entity.pdbx_description
1 polymer ?
#
loop_
_entity_poly.entity_id
_entity_poly.type
_entity_poly.pdbx_seq_one_letter_code
_entity_poly.pdbx_strand_id
1 'polypeptide(L)'
;MLGDVRSGRLLWWYNRKQLAGRAWQPGSVFKLVVAYSLLVDRHFDPASVYDCRGNGNRDPGTNLPRCWLRYGHGAVNLARALAVSCNLYFAHYGSLLGAEAILRQARNLGLGRNTGTDLGGEVAGSLPRALGDDEMGRFATGQHPRLLVTAAQLFSLMAAIANGGELVAPM
;
A
#
# COMPACT_ATOMS: atom_id res chain seq x y z
N MET A 1 1.84 17.40 2.48
CA MET A 1 2.10 18.18 1.26
C MET A 1 0.81 18.25 0.47
N LEU A 2 0.66 19.25 -0.38
CA LEU A 2 -0.37 19.37 -1.39
C LEU A 2 0.34 19.63 -2.71
N GLY A 3 -0.04 18.92 -3.77
CA GLY A 3 0.58 19.06 -5.07
C GLY A 3 -0.39 18.74 -6.20
N ASP A 4 -0.08 19.26 -7.38
CA ASP A 4 -0.77 18.93 -8.62
C ASP A 4 -0.40 17.50 -9.05
N VAL A 5 -1.42 16.65 -9.20
CA VAL A 5 -1.22 15.22 -9.51
C VAL A 5 -0.80 14.96 -10.96
N ARG A 6 -0.93 15.94 -11.86
CA ARG A 6 -0.56 15.78 -13.28
C ARG A 6 0.87 16.26 -13.53
N SER A 7 1.28 17.34 -12.89
CA SER A 7 2.62 17.92 -13.08
C SER A 7 3.60 17.58 -11.98
N GLY A 8 3.13 17.05 -10.83
CA GLY A 8 3.94 16.86 -9.64
C GLY A 8 4.23 18.16 -8.86
N ARG A 9 3.72 19.31 -9.30
CA ARG A 9 4.05 20.61 -8.72
C ARG A 9 3.54 20.72 -7.28
N LEU A 10 4.40 20.98 -6.32
CA LEU A 10 4.02 21.22 -4.94
C LEU A 10 3.36 22.58 -4.79
N LEU A 11 2.08 22.57 -4.42
CA LEU A 11 1.30 23.77 -4.11
C LEU A 11 1.57 24.23 -2.67
N TRP A 12 1.83 23.27 -1.78
CA TRP A 12 2.14 23.55 -0.39
C TRP A 12 2.90 22.40 0.27
N TRP A 13 3.91 22.72 1.08
CA TRP A 13 4.58 21.76 1.93
C TRP A 13 5.14 22.42 3.20
N TYR A 14 5.30 21.62 4.25
CA TYR A 14 5.71 22.12 5.57
C TYR A 14 7.15 21.76 5.94
N ASN A 15 7.56 20.50 5.74
CA ASN A 15 8.85 20.02 6.23
C ASN A 15 9.52 19.01 5.27
N ARG A 16 10.53 19.46 4.52
CA ARG A 16 11.25 18.64 3.54
C ARG A 16 11.80 17.32 4.11
N LYS A 17 12.29 17.33 5.36
CA LYS A 17 12.86 16.14 6.01
C LYS A 17 11.79 15.08 6.25
N GLN A 18 10.56 15.49 6.56
CA GLN A 18 9.44 14.57 6.71
C GLN A 18 8.91 14.08 5.36
N LEU A 19 9.05 14.88 4.30
CA LEU A 19 8.55 14.54 2.98
C LEU A 19 9.46 13.57 2.22
N ALA A 20 10.76 13.87 2.17
CA ALA A 20 11.72 13.14 1.36
C ALA A 20 12.83 12.49 2.20
N GLY A 21 13.20 13.07 3.34
CA GLY A 21 14.38 12.64 4.12
C GLY A 21 14.12 11.61 5.21
N ARG A 22 12.90 11.09 5.35
CA ARG A 22 12.55 10.04 6.30
C ARG A 22 11.52 9.08 5.70
N ALA A 23 11.73 7.79 5.95
CA ALA A 23 10.86 6.72 5.51
C ALA A 23 10.20 6.01 6.71
N TRP A 24 8.96 5.58 6.51
CA TRP A 24 8.10 5.02 7.56
C TRP A 24 7.29 3.86 7.01
N GLN A 25 6.72 3.05 7.88
CA GLN A 25 5.69 2.11 7.46
C GLN A 25 4.50 2.88 6.87
N PRO A 26 4.07 2.57 5.64
CA PRO A 26 2.96 3.29 4.98
C PRO A 26 1.60 3.03 5.62
N GLY A 27 1.46 1.96 6.40
CA GLY A 27 0.18 1.49 6.91
C GLY A 27 -0.83 1.29 5.79
N SER A 28 -2.09 1.66 6.05
CA SER A 28 -3.21 1.37 5.15
C SER A 28 -3.11 2.04 3.77
N VAL A 29 -2.25 3.04 3.56
CA VAL A 29 -2.02 3.61 2.23
C VAL A 29 -1.46 2.56 1.26
N PHE A 30 -0.68 1.60 1.76
CA PHE A 30 -0.12 0.51 0.94
C PHE A 30 -1.18 -0.43 0.35
N LYS A 31 -2.41 -0.43 0.91
CA LYS A 31 -3.53 -1.20 0.37
C LYS A 31 -3.88 -0.79 -1.06
N LEU A 32 -3.52 0.42 -1.48
CA LEU A 32 -3.63 0.84 -2.89
C LEU A 32 -2.73 0.02 -3.81
N VAL A 33 -1.50 -0.27 -3.39
CA VAL A 33 -0.57 -1.15 -4.14
C VAL A 33 -1.12 -2.56 -4.23
N VAL A 34 -1.64 -3.08 -3.11
CA VAL A 34 -2.22 -4.43 -3.07
C VAL A 34 -3.48 -4.50 -3.93
N ALA A 35 -4.38 -3.51 -3.84
CA ALA A 35 -5.57 -3.41 -4.67
C ALA A 35 -5.23 -3.37 -6.16
N TYR A 36 -4.25 -2.54 -6.56
CA TYR A 36 -3.78 -2.50 -7.94
C TYR A 36 -3.19 -3.85 -8.38
N SER A 37 -2.42 -4.51 -7.50
CA SER A 37 -1.83 -5.81 -7.80
C SER A 37 -2.90 -6.90 -8.00
N LEU A 38 -3.99 -6.86 -7.22
CA LEU A 38 -5.15 -7.73 -7.40
C LEU A 38 -5.87 -7.42 -8.72
N LEU A 39 -6.11 -6.15 -9.04
CA LEU A 39 -6.81 -5.76 -10.28
C LEU A 39 -6.05 -6.10 -11.56
N VAL A 40 -4.72 -6.20 -11.49
CA VAL A 40 -3.87 -6.63 -12.62
C VAL A 40 -3.84 -8.16 -12.76
N ASP A 41 -4.17 -8.91 -11.69
CA ASP A 41 -4.31 -10.36 -11.76
C ASP A 41 -5.63 -10.73 -12.45
N ARG A 42 -5.54 -11.45 -13.57
CA ARG A 42 -6.70 -11.83 -14.39
C ARG A 42 -7.64 -12.82 -13.69
N HIS A 43 -7.19 -13.47 -12.62
CA HIS A 43 -7.98 -14.43 -11.86
C HIS A 43 -8.75 -13.81 -10.70
N PHE A 44 -8.53 -12.52 -10.42
CA PHE A 44 -9.17 -11.83 -9.32
C PHE A 44 -10.46 -11.14 -9.78
N ASP A 45 -11.59 -11.47 -9.15
CA ASP A 45 -12.86 -10.78 -9.34
C ASP A 45 -13.06 -9.70 -8.26
N PRO A 46 -13.11 -8.40 -8.60
CA PRO A 46 -13.32 -7.33 -7.63
C PRO A 46 -14.68 -7.35 -6.93
N ALA A 47 -15.66 -8.11 -7.44
CA ALA A 47 -16.94 -8.34 -6.80
C ALA A 47 -16.91 -9.47 -5.76
N SER A 48 -15.82 -10.27 -5.72
CA SER A 48 -15.63 -11.33 -4.73
C SER A 48 -15.76 -10.78 -3.31
N VAL A 49 -16.52 -11.49 -2.48
CA VAL A 49 -16.84 -11.08 -1.12
C VAL A 49 -15.96 -11.83 -0.13
N TYR A 50 -15.38 -11.09 0.81
CA TYR A 50 -14.73 -11.62 2.00
C TYR A 50 -15.56 -11.27 3.24
N ASP A 51 -15.84 -12.25 4.09
CA ASP A 51 -16.55 -12.06 5.36
C ASP A 51 -15.57 -11.66 6.47
N CYS A 52 -15.46 -10.36 6.73
CA CYS A 52 -14.59 -9.84 7.79
C CYS A 52 -15.24 -9.99 9.16
N ARG A 53 -14.69 -10.88 10.00
CA ARG A 53 -15.12 -11.16 11.38
C ARG A 53 -14.29 -10.47 12.46
N GLY A 54 -13.44 -9.52 12.07
CA GLY A 54 -12.63 -8.69 12.96
C GLY A 54 -11.34 -9.35 13.48
N ASN A 55 -11.34 -10.66 13.70
CA ASN A 55 -10.17 -11.42 14.14
C ASN A 55 -9.72 -12.45 13.09
N GLY A 56 -8.47 -12.35 12.65
CA GLY A 56 -7.88 -13.21 11.62
C GLY A 56 -7.58 -14.64 12.07
N ASN A 57 -7.38 -14.86 13.37
CA ASN A 57 -7.10 -16.20 13.92
C ASN A 57 -8.34 -17.11 13.98
N ARG A 58 -9.44 -16.74 13.32
CA ARG A 58 -10.65 -17.56 13.24
C ARG A 58 -10.66 -18.49 12.02
N ASP A 59 -9.77 -18.27 11.05
CA ASP A 59 -9.57 -19.15 9.90
C ASP A 59 -8.35 -20.06 10.18
N PRO A 60 -8.56 -21.38 10.35
CA PRO A 60 -7.48 -22.32 10.66
C PRO A 60 -6.34 -22.23 9.63
N GLY A 61 -5.10 -22.18 10.12
CA GLY A 61 -3.90 -22.14 9.26
C GLY A 61 -3.52 -20.74 8.74
N THR A 62 -4.23 -19.68 9.15
CA THR A 62 -3.91 -18.32 8.71
C THR A 62 -3.33 -17.48 9.86
N ASN A 63 -2.18 -16.84 9.65
CA ASN A 63 -1.59 -15.89 10.61
C ASN A 63 -1.95 -14.44 10.22
N LEU A 64 -3.25 -14.17 10.12
CA LEU A 64 -3.75 -12.87 9.66
C LEU A 64 -3.79 -11.83 10.79
N PRO A 65 -3.49 -10.55 10.50
CA PRO A 65 -3.57 -9.48 11.49
C PRO A 65 -5.01 -9.26 11.94
N ARG A 66 -5.21 -8.66 13.12
CA ARG A 66 -6.54 -8.19 13.53
C ARG A 66 -7.01 -7.05 12.63
N CYS A 67 -8.31 -7.00 12.38
CA CYS A 67 -8.93 -5.81 11.82
C CYS A 67 -9.06 -4.73 12.90
N TRP A 68 -9.03 -3.46 12.50
CA TRP A 68 -9.20 -2.34 13.44
C TRP A 68 -10.61 -2.34 14.05
N LEU A 69 -11.62 -2.77 13.28
CA LEU A 69 -12.96 -3.00 13.79
C LEU A 69 -13.06 -4.39 14.42
N ARG A 70 -13.14 -4.43 15.76
CA ARG A 70 -13.11 -5.66 16.56
C ARG A 70 -14.20 -6.67 16.17
N TYR A 71 -15.39 -6.18 15.81
CA TYR A 71 -16.52 -7.02 15.42
C TYR A 71 -16.53 -7.40 13.94
N GLY A 72 -15.58 -6.84 13.16
CA GLY A 72 -15.48 -7.07 11.73
C GLY A 72 -16.36 -6.15 10.89
N HIS A 73 -16.07 -6.10 9.60
CA HIS A 73 -16.80 -5.28 8.62
C HIS A 73 -17.95 -6.03 7.94
N GLY A 74 -18.15 -7.32 8.30
CA GLY A 74 -19.04 -8.23 7.59
C GLY A 74 -18.57 -8.49 6.16
N ALA A 75 -19.52 -8.75 5.27
CA ALA A 75 -19.28 -8.93 3.85
C ALA A 75 -18.71 -7.66 3.20
N VAL A 76 -17.48 -7.76 2.68
CA VAL A 76 -16.82 -6.68 1.94
C VAL A 76 -16.24 -7.21 0.62
N ASN A 77 -16.49 -6.49 -0.47
CA ASN A 77 -15.79 -6.64 -1.75
C ASN A 77 -14.62 -5.64 -1.83
N LEU A 78 -13.87 -5.58 -2.94
CA LEU A 78 -12.69 -4.71 -3.06
C LEU A 78 -13.02 -3.24 -2.77
N ALA A 79 -14.10 -2.72 -3.38
CA ALA A 79 -14.51 -1.33 -3.23
C ALA A 79 -14.83 -0.99 -1.77
N ARG A 80 -15.64 -1.84 -1.10
CA ARG A 80 -15.97 -1.64 0.31
C ARG A 80 -14.74 -1.83 1.20
N ALA A 81 -13.89 -2.82 0.92
CA ALA A 81 -12.69 -3.09 1.68
C ALA A 81 -11.69 -1.92 1.66
N LEU A 82 -11.56 -1.23 0.51
CA LEU A 82 -10.82 0.04 0.42
C LEU A 82 -11.48 1.11 1.28
N ALA A 83 -12.79 1.32 1.12
CA ALA A 83 -13.54 2.36 1.83
C ALA A 83 -13.49 2.23 3.36
N VAL A 84 -13.57 1.00 3.89
CA VAL A 84 -13.48 0.74 5.34
C VAL A 84 -12.09 0.32 5.80
N SER A 85 -11.09 0.36 4.90
CA SER A 85 -9.71 -0.03 5.17
C SER A 85 -9.59 -1.41 5.86
N CYS A 86 -10.26 -2.43 5.33
CA CYS A 86 -10.34 -3.74 5.97
C CYS A 86 -9.01 -4.50 5.95
N ASN A 87 -8.34 -4.64 7.11
CA ASN A 87 -7.06 -5.36 7.19
C ASN A 87 -7.17 -6.83 6.75
N LEU A 88 -8.23 -7.52 7.17
CA LEU A 88 -8.39 -8.95 6.89
C LEU A 88 -8.58 -9.24 5.39
N TYR A 89 -9.35 -8.40 4.69
CA TYR A 89 -9.50 -8.49 3.24
C TYR A 89 -8.13 -8.44 2.53
N PHE A 90 -7.35 -7.39 2.82
CA PHE A 90 -6.06 -7.18 2.18
C PHE A 90 -5.01 -8.20 2.61
N ALA A 91 -5.05 -8.65 3.86
CA ALA A 91 -4.16 -9.71 4.32
C ALA A 91 -4.50 -11.05 3.65
N HIS A 92 -5.77 -11.41 3.53
CA HIS A 92 -6.21 -12.65 2.88
C HIS A 92 -5.85 -12.67 1.39
N TYR A 93 -6.37 -11.71 0.62
CA TYR A 93 -6.13 -11.66 -0.83
C TYR A 93 -4.67 -11.32 -1.16
N GLY A 94 -4.00 -10.53 -0.31
CA GLY A 94 -2.57 -10.25 -0.46
C GLY A 94 -1.70 -11.50 -0.23
N SER A 95 -2.05 -12.34 0.75
CA SER A 95 -1.37 -13.63 0.94
C SER A 95 -1.60 -14.59 -0.23
N LEU A 96 -2.82 -14.67 -0.76
CA LEU A 96 -3.12 -15.49 -1.94
C LEU A 96 -2.35 -15.02 -3.19
N LEU A 97 -2.23 -13.70 -3.38
CA LEU A 97 -1.51 -13.12 -4.51
C LEU A 97 0.01 -13.31 -4.39
N GLY A 98 0.54 -13.35 -3.16
CA GLY A 98 1.95 -13.56 -2.87
C GLY A 98 2.83 -12.31 -2.93
N ALA A 99 3.96 -12.36 -2.23
CA ALA A 99 4.89 -11.24 -2.06
C ALA A 99 5.45 -10.71 -3.39
N GLU A 100 5.84 -11.60 -4.29
CA GLU A 100 6.53 -11.23 -5.52
C GLU A 100 5.68 -10.36 -6.44
N ALA A 101 4.40 -10.72 -6.61
CA ALA A 101 3.46 -9.95 -7.41
C ALA A 101 3.24 -8.54 -6.85
N ILE A 102 3.06 -8.43 -5.53
CA ILE A 102 2.88 -7.13 -4.85
C ILE A 102 4.17 -6.30 -4.92
N LEU A 103 5.34 -6.89 -4.67
CA LEU A 103 6.64 -6.21 -4.74
C LEU A 103 6.96 -5.72 -6.15
N ARG A 104 6.60 -6.49 -7.18
CA ARG A 104 6.74 -6.07 -8.58
C ARG A 104 5.92 -4.79 -8.83
N GLN A 105 4.66 -4.76 -8.43
CA GLN A 105 3.83 -3.57 -8.63
C GLN A 105 4.25 -2.40 -7.74
N ALA A 106 4.70 -2.64 -6.51
CA ALA A 106 5.26 -1.60 -5.64
C ALA A 106 6.43 -0.87 -6.33
N ARG A 107 7.34 -1.61 -6.98
CA ARG A 107 8.45 -1.03 -7.76
C ARG A 107 7.99 -0.30 -9.01
N ASN A 108 6.99 -0.85 -9.72
CA ASN A 108 6.40 -0.19 -10.88
C ASN A 108 5.77 1.16 -10.50
N LEU A 109 5.16 1.22 -9.31
CA LEU A 109 4.57 2.43 -8.72
C LEU A 109 5.60 3.34 -8.01
N GLY A 110 6.90 3.10 -8.20
CA GLY A 110 7.96 4.00 -7.74
C GLY A 110 8.39 3.84 -6.28
N LEU A 111 7.88 2.84 -5.56
CA LEU A 111 8.31 2.58 -4.18
C LEU A 111 9.68 1.90 -4.15
N GLY A 112 10.47 2.21 -3.11
CA GLY A 112 11.80 1.63 -2.90
C GLY A 112 12.92 2.27 -3.73
N ARG A 113 12.64 3.37 -4.43
CA ARG A 113 13.62 4.22 -5.12
C ARG A 113 13.33 5.70 -4.91
N ASN A 114 14.34 6.55 -5.09
CA ASN A 114 14.15 7.99 -5.08
C ASN A 114 13.14 8.41 -6.16
N THR A 115 12.25 9.34 -5.81
CA THR A 115 11.28 9.95 -6.72
C THR A 115 11.93 10.95 -7.66
N GLY A 116 13.08 11.52 -7.28
CA GLY A 116 13.73 12.59 -8.04
C GLY A 116 13.26 13.99 -7.63
N THR A 117 12.65 14.13 -6.44
CA THR A 117 12.25 15.41 -5.87
C THR A 117 13.46 16.35 -5.68
N ASP A 118 13.25 17.64 -5.91
CA ASP A 118 14.25 18.70 -5.73
C ASP A 118 14.32 19.23 -4.28
N LEU A 119 13.47 18.71 -3.37
CA LEU A 119 13.42 19.10 -1.96
C LEU A 119 14.73 18.84 -1.19
N GLY A 120 15.63 18.02 -1.74
CA GLY A 120 16.94 17.68 -1.19
C GLY A 120 16.89 16.70 -0.01
N GLY A 121 17.96 15.90 0.12
CA GLY A 121 18.10 14.92 1.20
C GLY A 121 17.13 13.73 1.10
N GLU A 122 16.70 13.39 -0.13
CA GLU A 122 15.79 12.28 -0.38
C GLU A 122 16.39 10.92 0.00
N VAL A 123 15.59 10.07 0.63
CA VAL A 123 15.90 8.67 0.89
C VAL A 123 14.96 7.74 0.11
N ALA A 124 15.48 6.59 -0.31
CA ALA A 124 14.74 5.65 -1.16
C ALA A 124 13.67 4.82 -0.43
N GLY A 125 13.62 4.88 0.90
CA GLY A 125 12.86 3.91 1.69
C GLY A 125 13.44 2.48 1.56
N SER A 126 12.61 1.47 1.77
CA SER A 126 12.98 0.06 1.63
C SER A 126 11.77 -0.82 1.32
N LEU A 127 12.01 -1.82 0.46
CA LEU A 127 11.08 -2.93 0.22
C LEU A 127 11.72 -4.24 0.69
N PRO A 128 10.96 -5.17 1.30
CA PRO A 128 11.48 -6.49 1.65
C PRO A 128 12.02 -7.23 0.41
N ARG A 129 13.15 -7.93 0.54
CA ARG A 129 13.70 -8.79 -0.53
C ARG A 129 12.97 -10.12 -0.65
N ALA A 130 12.60 -10.69 0.49
CA ALA A 130 11.84 -11.92 0.64
C ALA A 130 10.94 -11.79 1.88
N LEU A 131 9.80 -12.48 1.87
CA LEU A 131 8.82 -12.53 2.94
C LEU A 131 8.44 -13.99 3.17
N GLY A 132 8.38 -14.40 4.44
CA GLY A 132 7.73 -15.65 4.83
C GLY A 132 6.20 -15.52 4.79
N ASP A 133 5.51 -16.66 4.76
CA ASP A 133 4.04 -16.72 4.73
C ASP A 133 3.40 -16.03 5.95
N ASP A 134 4.07 -16.09 7.10
CA ASP A 134 3.64 -15.47 8.35
C ASP A 134 3.82 -13.93 8.36
N GLU A 135 4.66 -13.39 7.48
CA GLU A 135 4.89 -11.95 7.34
C GLU A 135 3.87 -11.29 6.39
N MET A 136 3.24 -12.07 5.51
CA MET A 136 2.40 -11.57 4.42
C MET A 136 1.23 -10.71 4.89
N GLY A 137 0.57 -11.09 5.98
CA GLY A 137 -0.56 -10.31 6.49
C GLY A 137 -0.15 -8.90 6.94
N ARG A 138 1.03 -8.74 7.56
CA ARG A 138 1.56 -7.41 7.93
C ARG A 138 2.05 -6.65 6.72
N PHE A 139 2.65 -7.35 5.75
CA PHE A 139 3.12 -6.74 4.51
C PHE A 139 1.96 -6.18 3.67
N ALA A 140 0.93 -6.98 3.41
CA ALA A 140 -0.23 -6.57 2.61
C ALA A 140 -1.05 -5.45 3.26
N THR A 141 -0.91 -5.24 4.58
CA THR A 141 -1.55 -4.13 5.31
C THR A 141 -0.64 -2.92 5.50
N GLY A 142 0.58 -2.95 4.96
CA GLY A 142 1.54 -1.85 5.00
C GLY A 142 2.25 -1.66 6.35
N GLN A 143 2.20 -2.65 7.24
CA GLN A 143 2.70 -2.58 8.63
C GLN A 143 3.98 -3.40 8.84
N HIS A 144 4.60 -3.86 7.76
CA HIS A 144 5.81 -4.68 7.84
C HIS A 144 7.05 -3.80 8.11
N PRO A 145 7.94 -4.14 9.06
CA PRO A 145 9.08 -3.29 9.45
C PRO A 145 10.11 -3.07 8.35
N ARG A 146 10.21 -3.99 7.38
CA ARG A 146 11.08 -3.85 6.20
C ARG A 146 10.42 -3.15 5.01
N LEU A 147 9.17 -2.70 5.16
CA LEU A 147 8.44 -1.89 4.17
C LEU A 147 8.41 -0.45 4.66
N LEU A 148 9.35 0.36 4.17
CA LEU A 148 9.47 1.76 4.53
C LEU A 148 9.36 2.61 3.27
N VAL A 149 8.53 3.65 3.29
CA VAL A 149 8.38 4.58 2.17
C VAL A 149 8.37 6.02 2.67
N THR A 150 8.74 6.96 1.80
CA THR A 150 8.68 8.40 2.09
C THR A 150 7.32 8.98 1.71
N ALA A 151 6.98 10.15 2.25
CA ALA A 151 5.75 10.81 1.82
C ALA A 151 5.84 11.30 0.37
N ALA A 152 7.04 11.59 -0.16
CA ALA A 152 7.27 11.86 -1.58
C ALA A 152 6.89 10.67 -2.46
N GLN A 153 7.31 9.46 -2.10
CA GLN A 153 6.91 8.24 -2.80
C GLN A 153 5.40 8.00 -2.74
N LEU A 154 4.77 8.27 -1.59
CA LEU A 154 3.31 8.15 -1.46
C LEU A 154 2.57 9.19 -2.30
N PHE A 155 3.10 10.40 -2.45
CA PHE A 155 2.55 11.39 -3.37
C PHE A 155 2.62 10.90 -4.82
N SER A 156 3.78 10.42 -5.29
CA SER A 156 3.94 9.88 -6.64
C SER A 156 2.99 8.70 -6.91
N LEU A 157 2.84 7.79 -5.95
CA LEU A 157 1.87 6.69 -5.99
C LEU A 157 0.43 7.21 -6.18
N MET A 158 -0.01 8.13 -5.32
CA MET A 158 -1.38 8.66 -5.37
C MET A 158 -1.62 9.47 -6.63
N ALA A 159 -0.62 10.22 -7.08
CA ALA A 159 -0.68 11.00 -8.31
C ALA A 159 -0.86 10.08 -9.52
N ALA A 160 -0.08 8.99 -9.62
CA ALA A 160 -0.25 7.99 -10.68
C ALA A 160 -1.65 7.39 -10.71
N ILE A 161 -2.24 7.09 -9.55
CA ILE A 161 -3.63 6.61 -9.48
C ILE A 161 -4.61 7.67 -9.99
N ALA A 162 -4.39 8.94 -9.66
CA ALA A 162 -5.28 10.05 -10.02
C ALA A 162 -5.13 10.54 -11.47
N ASN A 163 -3.96 10.37 -12.08
CA ASN A 163 -3.62 10.96 -13.38
C ASN A 163 -3.62 9.96 -14.56
N GLY A 164 -4.03 8.71 -14.33
CA GLY A 164 -4.10 7.68 -15.38
C GLY A 164 -2.87 6.79 -15.52
N GLY A 165 -2.01 6.76 -14.50
CA GLY A 165 -0.89 5.81 -14.37
C GLY A 165 0.50 6.42 -14.53
N GLU A 166 0.61 7.75 -14.63
CA GLU A 166 1.88 8.44 -14.84
C GLU A 166 2.56 8.77 -13.50
N LEU A 167 3.78 8.30 -13.31
CA LEU A 167 4.57 8.66 -12.13
C LEU A 167 5.13 10.07 -12.28
N VAL A 168 4.77 10.95 -11.35
CA VAL A 168 5.30 12.31 -11.26
C VAL A 168 6.08 12.49 -9.97
N ALA A 169 7.23 13.15 -10.07
CA ALA A 169 8.02 13.53 -8.90
C ALA A 169 7.41 14.76 -8.23
N PRO A 170 7.33 14.82 -6.89
CA PRO A 170 6.94 16.06 -6.21
C PRO A 170 8.06 17.09 -6.32
N MET A 171 7.77 18.24 -6.92
CA MET A 171 8.73 19.36 -7.10
C MET A 171 8.06 20.71 -6.86
#